data_AF-A0A381VN82-F1
#
_entry.id   AF-A0A381VN82-F1
#
_cell.length_a   1.000
_cell.length_b   1.000
_cell.length_c   1.000
_cell.angle_alpha   90.00
_cell.angle_beta   90.00
_cell.angle_gamma   90.00
#
_symmetry.space_group_name_H-M   'P 1'
#
loop_
_entity.id
_entity.type
_entity.pdbx_description
1 polymer ?
#
loop_
_entity_poly.entity_id
_entity_poly.type
_entity_poly.pdbx_seq_one_letter_code
_entity_poly.pdbx_strand_id
1 'polypeptide(L)'
;MRLYTLILSFFIIISLSCNRWEYDDPSIQVESVSPETHLSLVALDTIWVAPQIDQNGDTTLFYIINYFDSSFVIIDSMWIIDSTNQDNSYWVYDTSNFMWWGTDLAGEDHGFETISLFDTSAFHTITTSKQELNWWGDDPDGDIVGYYYRWNTDSDWIYTEKEGGIFYVPIRTELDIFSFEIKAVDNEGNEDNTPAKLVVPIQNSSPQITFRYLSNPQISDIGGDTSFTFPTRTFIWDLYDQDGNETITDIFYTLNDTCDTCWVRLAGDINSITLTNLDPGINSIYLKCRDIAGAESDRIQFPDSTRPDNAQVWWVKPLIGDVLIVDDYPLDNSNNALNWYASMMDTLVGEDGYSIWEIGDELPYSATDLSANLNYFKHVVWFAAYNNTASANDTYNAAEASLINFIMGGGNLFINPIDFEDTTFTWFPLDSLITLNPNGRLHTGRIIESPIDTALNLSVSHLIAVKVKGFWPDESEFESVTELYHMADPQSSDAWTGNPTICSIGQYRVSPTKLSGKIVIMTLPLHDGYRPKLNGNGSSIKLFQYLFEEEFIE
;
A
#
# COMPACT_ATOMS: atom_id res chain seq x y z
N MET A 1 -94.97 0.50 21.23
CA MET A 1 -94.50 1.05 22.52
C MET A 1 -93.79 -0.02 23.38
N ARG A 2 -92.81 -0.74 22.79
CA ARG A 2 -91.95 -1.72 23.46
C ARG A 2 -90.45 -1.57 23.12
N LEU A 3 -90.10 -0.53 22.35
CA LEU A 3 -88.72 -0.24 21.92
C LEU A 3 -88.07 0.89 22.74
N TYR A 4 -88.87 1.78 23.35
CA TYR A 4 -88.36 2.90 24.15
C TYR A 4 -87.91 2.50 25.57
N THR A 5 -88.43 1.41 26.12
CA THR A 5 -88.08 0.95 27.48
C THR A 5 -86.72 0.24 27.54
N LEU A 6 -86.22 -0.27 26.42
CA LEU A 6 -84.92 -0.94 26.33
C LEU A 6 -83.75 0.04 26.18
N ILE A 7 -83.95 1.19 25.51
CA ILE A 7 -82.89 2.19 25.33
C ILE A 7 -82.61 2.95 26.65
N LEU A 8 -83.63 3.22 27.46
CA LEU A 8 -83.47 3.91 28.75
C LEU A 8 -82.74 3.02 29.78
N SER A 9 -82.97 1.70 29.73
CA SER A 9 -82.32 0.75 30.65
C SER A 9 -80.83 0.58 30.32
N PHE A 10 -80.44 0.69 29.05
CA PHE A 10 -79.04 0.57 28.63
C PHE A 10 -78.22 1.82 28.97
N PHE A 11 -78.81 3.02 28.87
CA PHE A 11 -78.13 4.27 29.23
C PHE A 11 -77.84 4.39 30.74
N ILE A 12 -78.73 3.88 31.60
CA ILE A 12 -78.53 3.89 33.05
C ILE A 12 -77.37 2.96 33.47
N ILE A 13 -77.19 1.83 32.78
CA ILE A 13 -76.09 0.89 33.06
C ILE A 13 -74.73 1.49 32.65
N ILE A 14 -74.66 2.25 31.55
CA ILE A 14 -73.41 2.89 31.11
C ILE A 14 -73.03 4.07 32.00
N SER A 15 -74.00 4.85 32.52
CA SER A 15 -73.68 5.94 33.46
C SER A 15 -73.25 5.45 34.85
N LEU A 16 -73.62 4.23 35.25
CA LEU A 16 -73.22 3.62 36.52
C LEU A 16 -71.94 2.78 36.42
N SER A 17 -71.44 2.50 35.22
CA SER A 17 -70.18 1.77 35.01
C SER A 17 -68.93 2.67 34.94
N CYS A 18 -69.07 4.00 34.86
CA CYS A 18 -67.92 4.91 34.75
C CYS A 18 -67.29 5.35 36.08
N ASN A 19 -67.82 4.95 37.24
CA ASN A 19 -67.28 5.36 38.56
C ASN A 19 -67.01 4.18 39.50
N ARG A 20 -66.57 3.03 38.99
CA ARG A 20 -66.38 1.84 39.85
C ARG A 20 -65.07 1.08 39.69
N TRP A 21 -64.07 1.74 39.15
CA TRP A 21 -62.67 1.31 39.19
C TRP A 21 -61.77 2.53 39.43
N GLU A 22 -62.05 3.32 40.47
CA GLU A 22 -60.93 3.94 41.21
C GLU A 22 -60.38 2.81 42.08
N TYR A 23 -59.44 2.07 41.50
CA TYR A 23 -58.47 1.37 42.34
C TYR A 23 -57.57 2.48 42.89
N ASP A 24 -57.53 2.65 44.21
CA ASP A 24 -56.31 3.18 44.81
C ASP A 24 -55.23 2.17 44.43
N ASP A 25 -54.43 2.48 43.41
CA ASP A 25 -53.28 1.67 43.07
C ASP A 25 -52.32 1.74 44.27
N PRO A 26 -52.13 0.64 45.02
CA PRO A 26 -51.20 0.62 46.13
C PRO A 26 -49.78 0.36 45.63
N SER A 27 -49.52 0.47 44.31
CA SER A 27 -48.16 0.64 43.82
C SER A 27 -47.59 1.90 44.49
N ILE A 28 -46.81 1.64 45.53
CA ILE A 28 -45.77 2.57 45.94
C ILE A 28 -45.04 2.87 44.64
N GLN A 29 -45.01 4.15 44.22
CA GLN A 29 -44.07 4.54 43.18
C GLN A 29 -42.73 4.02 43.65
N VAL A 30 -42.16 3.07 42.90
CA VAL A 30 -40.81 2.62 43.19
C VAL A 30 -39.99 3.90 43.19
N GLU A 31 -39.35 4.19 44.32
CA GLU A 31 -38.56 5.41 44.42
C GLU A 31 -37.49 5.31 43.34
N SER A 32 -37.50 6.25 42.40
CA SER A 32 -36.55 6.36 41.30
C SER A 32 -35.13 6.05 41.80
N VAL A 33 -34.56 4.92 41.36
CA VAL A 33 -33.21 4.48 41.74
C VAL A 33 -32.25 4.83 40.63
N SER A 34 -31.04 5.30 40.97
CA SER A 34 -30.01 5.50 39.96
C SER A 34 -29.49 4.16 39.43
N PRO A 35 -29.21 4.04 38.13
CA PRO A 35 -28.71 2.79 37.56
C PRO A 35 -27.29 2.45 38.06
N GLU A 36 -26.90 1.18 37.97
CA GLU A 36 -25.53 0.70 38.23
C GLU A 36 -24.81 0.39 36.91
N THR A 37 -23.52 0.73 36.80
CA THR A 37 -22.71 0.47 35.60
C THR A 37 -21.63 -0.57 35.85
N HIS A 38 -21.45 -1.46 34.89
CA HIS A 38 -20.41 -2.48 34.90
C HIS A 38 -19.50 -2.35 33.67
N LEU A 39 -18.21 -2.67 33.83
CA LEU A 39 -17.18 -2.49 32.81
C LEU A 39 -16.30 -3.74 32.70
N SER A 40 -15.94 -4.10 31.47
CA SER A 40 -15.04 -5.20 31.14
C SER A 40 -14.02 -4.79 30.08
N LEU A 41 -12.79 -5.32 30.22
CA LEU A 41 -11.68 -5.15 29.29
C LEU A 41 -11.25 -6.53 28.80
N VAL A 42 -11.02 -6.68 27.50
CA VAL A 42 -10.38 -7.87 26.93
C VAL A 42 -8.88 -7.59 26.79
N ALA A 43 -8.08 -7.94 27.80
CA ALA A 43 -6.63 -7.77 27.77
C ALA A 43 -5.93 -9.09 27.38
N LEU A 44 -5.03 -9.01 26.39
CA LEU A 44 -4.11 -10.08 25.99
C LEU A 44 -2.74 -9.81 26.65
N ASP A 45 -2.50 -10.47 27.79
CA ASP A 45 -1.20 -10.75 28.43
C ASP A 45 -0.43 -9.67 29.25
N THR A 46 0.01 -10.09 30.45
CA THR A 46 1.04 -9.56 31.41
C THR A 46 0.70 -8.32 32.27
N ILE A 47 0.28 -8.43 33.55
CA ILE A 47 1.10 -8.70 34.75
C ILE A 47 1.89 -7.48 35.39
N TRP A 48 1.46 -6.20 35.42
CA TRP A 48 2.10 -5.09 36.19
C TRP A 48 1.19 -4.35 37.18
N VAL A 49 1.71 -3.88 38.33
CA VAL A 49 0.96 -3.15 39.38
C VAL A 49 1.48 -1.71 39.51
N ALA A 50 0.54 -0.74 39.51
CA ALA A 50 0.78 0.70 39.58
C ALA A 50 1.45 1.18 40.89
N PRO A 51 2.21 2.29 40.85
CA PRO A 51 2.76 2.91 42.05
C PRO A 51 1.65 3.45 42.95
N GLN A 52 1.77 3.22 44.25
CA GLN A 52 0.93 3.90 45.24
C GLN A 52 1.63 5.18 45.68
N ILE A 53 0.93 6.31 45.57
CA ILE A 53 1.33 7.59 46.17
C ILE A 53 0.53 7.75 47.45
N ASP A 54 1.20 7.79 48.59
CA ASP A 54 0.53 7.97 49.86
C ASP A 54 0.14 9.45 50.11
N GLN A 55 -0.51 9.73 51.23
CA GLN A 55 -0.97 11.09 51.59
C GLN A 55 0.19 12.08 51.83
N ASN A 56 1.44 11.61 51.89
CA ASN A 56 2.63 12.43 52.07
C ASN A 56 3.39 12.68 50.76
N GLY A 57 2.98 12.04 49.67
CA GLY A 57 3.60 12.18 48.34
C GLY A 57 4.68 11.16 48.04
N ASP A 58 4.86 10.14 48.89
CA ASP A 58 5.87 9.11 48.70
C ASP A 58 5.38 8.04 47.72
N THR A 59 6.23 7.68 46.75
CA THR A 59 5.89 6.74 45.68
C THR A 59 6.46 5.36 46.00
N THR A 60 5.59 4.40 46.31
CA THR A 60 6.00 3.00 46.51
C THR A 60 5.85 2.21 45.20
N LEU A 61 6.94 1.61 44.73
CA LEU A 61 7.01 0.79 43.52
C LEU A 61 6.98 -0.71 43.88
N PHE A 62 6.13 -1.49 43.22
CA PHE A 62 6.05 -2.95 43.40
C PHE A 62 6.54 -3.68 42.15
N TYR A 63 7.32 -4.74 42.33
CA TYR A 63 7.82 -5.60 41.25
C TYR A 63 7.42 -7.06 41.50
N ILE A 64 6.72 -7.68 40.55
CA ILE A 64 6.45 -9.13 40.56
C ILE A 64 7.53 -9.81 39.73
N ILE A 65 8.31 -10.69 40.36
CA ILE A 65 9.52 -11.27 39.77
C ILE A 65 9.28 -12.69 39.20
N ASN A 66 8.13 -13.32 39.48
CA ASN A 66 7.74 -14.61 38.91
C ASN A 66 6.24 -14.95 39.13
N TYR A 67 5.62 -15.75 38.24
CA TYR A 67 4.21 -16.19 38.37
C TYR A 67 3.99 -17.62 37.85
N PHE A 68 3.20 -18.42 38.59
CA PHE A 68 2.68 -19.72 38.16
C PHE A 68 1.18 -19.84 38.47
N ASP A 69 0.37 -19.85 37.40
CA ASP A 69 -1.05 -20.20 37.32
C ASP A 69 -2.09 -19.23 37.94
N SER A 70 -3.11 -18.98 37.10
CA SER A 70 -4.27 -18.08 37.07
C SER A 70 -5.17 -17.92 38.31
N SER A 71 -4.82 -18.47 39.49
CA SER A 71 -5.73 -18.41 40.65
C SER A 71 -5.11 -17.90 41.95
N PHE A 72 -3.78 -17.83 42.07
CA PHE A 72 -3.12 -17.25 43.25
C PHE A 72 -1.76 -16.65 42.86
N VAL A 73 -1.50 -15.41 43.29
CA VAL A 73 -0.15 -14.82 43.24
C VAL A 73 0.61 -15.28 44.49
N ILE A 74 1.62 -16.12 44.33
CA ILE A 74 2.57 -16.43 45.42
C ILE A 74 3.69 -15.39 45.36
N ILE A 75 3.67 -14.43 46.29
CA ILE A 75 4.75 -13.45 46.46
C ILE A 75 5.75 -14.05 47.46
N ASP A 76 6.98 -14.32 47.03
CA ASP A 76 8.03 -14.93 47.88
C ASP A 76 8.76 -13.87 48.74
N SER A 77 8.95 -12.67 48.18
CA SER A 77 9.43 -11.50 48.91
C SER A 77 9.00 -10.19 48.24
N MET A 78 8.98 -9.11 49.01
CA MET A 78 8.55 -7.76 48.62
C MET A 78 9.62 -6.73 49.04
N TRP A 79 9.94 -5.82 48.13
CA TRP A 79 10.81 -4.67 48.38
C TRP A 79 9.97 -3.40 48.33
N ILE A 80 10.11 -2.56 49.35
CA ILE A 80 9.51 -1.23 49.42
C ILE A 80 10.66 -0.22 49.41
N ILE A 81 10.63 0.70 48.45
CA ILE A 81 11.66 1.73 48.28
C ILE A 81 11.01 3.09 48.50
N ASP A 82 11.47 3.82 49.50
CA ASP A 82 11.15 5.23 49.68
C ASP A 82 12.15 6.06 48.85
N SER A 83 11.68 6.55 47.69
CA SER A 83 12.49 7.36 46.78
C SER A 83 12.89 8.73 47.36
N THR A 84 12.23 9.17 48.41
CA THR A 84 12.35 10.50 49.01
C THR A 84 13.44 10.52 50.08
N ASN A 85 13.59 9.41 50.83
CA ASN A 85 14.60 9.26 51.89
C ASN A 85 15.73 8.25 51.57
N GLN A 86 15.69 7.54 50.43
CA GLN A 86 16.61 6.45 50.07
C GLN A 86 16.60 5.24 51.03
N ASP A 87 15.50 5.05 51.76
CA ASP A 87 15.34 3.92 52.66
C ASP A 87 14.63 2.75 51.97
N ASN A 88 15.15 1.53 52.19
CA ASN A 88 14.64 0.30 51.61
C ASN A 88 14.15 -0.61 52.74
N SER A 89 12.89 -1.06 52.67
CA SER A 89 12.38 -2.11 53.56
C SER A 89 12.14 -3.41 52.80
N TYR A 90 12.51 -4.52 53.45
CA TYR A 90 12.44 -5.86 52.90
C TYR A 90 11.45 -6.73 53.70
N TRP A 91 10.54 -7.34 52.98
CA TRP A 91 9.48 -8.18 53.53
C TRP A 91 9.52 -9.55 52.87
N VAL A 92 9.37 -10.62 53.66
CA VAL A 92 9.43 -12.00 53.21
C VAL A 92 8.22 -12.76 53.76
N TYR A 93 7.71 -13.71 52.98
CA TYR A 93 6.66 -14.60 53.46
C TYR A 93 7.28 -15.80 54.17
N ASP A 94 7.04 -15.95 55.48
CA ASP A 94 7.49 -17.13 56.23
C ASP A 94 6.51 -18.29 56.01
N THR A 95 6.91 -19.22 55.15
CA THR A 95 6.14 -20.44 54.85
C THR A 95 6.01 -21.40 56.04
N SER A 96 6.81 -21.23 57.10
CA SER A 96 6.78 -22.03 58.33
C SER A 96 5.63 -21.62 59.24
N ASN A 97 5.33 -20.32 59.27
CA ASN A 97 4.35 -19.70 60.17
C ASN A 97 3.15 -19.09 59.44
N PHE A 98 3.10 -19.18 58.10
CA PHE A 98 2.04 -18.65 57.23
C PHE A 98 1.78 -17.15 57.47
N MET A 99 2.84 -16.37 57.60
CA MET A 99 2.76 -14.94 57.91
C MET A 99 3.86 -14.14 57.20
N TRP A 100 3.52 -12.91 56.84
CA TRP A 100 4.46 -11.94 56.31
C TRP A 100 5.29 -11.35 57.44
N TRP A 101 6.60 -11.26 57.25
CA TRP A 101 7.52 -10.65 58.19
C TRP A 101 8.45 -9.68 57.47
N GLY A 102 8.74 -8.55 58.11
CA GLY A 102 9.63 -7.56 57.54
C GLY A 102 9.83 -6.39 58.49
N THR A 103 10.78 -5.54 58.13
CA THR A 103 11.14 -4.36 58.91
C THR A 103 10.52 -3.14 58.23
N ASP A 104 9.82 -2.28 58.96
CA ASP A 104 9.28 -1.04 58.40
C ASP A 104 10.39 0.00 58.10
N LEU A 105 10.01 1.12 57.50
CA LEU A 105 10.93 2.23 57.19
C LEU A 105 11.50 2.91 58.46
N ALA A 106 10.95 2.64 59.64
CA ALA A 106 11.49 3.10 60.93
C ALA A 106 12.44 2.07 61.58
N GLY A 107 12.64 0.90 60.96
CA GLY A 107 13.49 -0.17 61.47
C GLY A 107 12.82 -1.05 62.55
N GLU A 108 11.50 -0.99 62.68
CA GLU A 108 10.73 -1.88 63.57
C GLU A 108 10.27 -3.14 62.83
N ASP A 109 10.38 -4.30 63.47
CA ASP A 109 9.93 -5.57 62.92
C ASP A 109 8.41 -5.73 63.09
N HIS A 110 7.72 -6.08 62.01
CA HIS A 110 6.28 -6.34 61.99
C HIS A 110 5.95 -7.70 61.40
N GLY A 111 4.82 -8.27 61.83
CA GLY A 111 4.28 -9.53 61.34
C GLY A 111 2.79 -9.42 61.02
N PHE A 112 2.40 -9.82 59.81
CA PHE A 112 1.00 -9.76 59.37
C PHE A 112 0.54 -11.11 58.83
N GLU A 113 -0.64 -11.57 59.28
CA GLU A 113 -1.28 -12.79 58.75
C GLU A 113 -1.73 -12.60 57.29
N THR A 114 -2.13 -11.38 56.94
CA THR A 114 -2.50 -10.97 55.58
C THR A 114 -2.08 -9.52 55.36
N ILE A 115 -1.57 -9.22 54.17
CA ILE A 115 -1.34 -7.85 53.69
C ILE A 115 -2.39 -7.59 52.60
N SER A 116 -3.28 -6.63 52.82
CA SER A 116 -4.25 -6.19 51.80
C SER A 116 -3.64 -5.04 51.02
N LEU A 117 -3.06 -5.33 49.84
CA LEU A 117 -2.39 -4.35 48.97
C LEU A 117 -3.33 -3.69 47.95
N PHE A 118 -4.63 -4.01 47.96
CA PHE A 118 -5.53 -3.65 46.87
C PHE A 118 -6.80 -2.98 47.41
N ASP A 119 -6.91 -1.67 47.18
CA ASP A 119 -8.18 -0.95 47.13
C ASP A 119 -8.23 -0.10 45.86
N THR A 120 -7.86 -0.68 44.72
CA THR A 120 -7.78 0.06 43.46
C THR A 120 -8.29 -0.76 42.30
N SER A 121 -9.28 -0.21 41.60
CA SER A 121 -9.86 -0.63 40.32
C SER A 121 -8.88 -0.60 39.14
N ALA A 122 -7.60 -0.87 39.37
CA ALA A 122 -6.53 -0.83 38.38
C ALA A 122 -6.21 -2.24 37.90
N PHE A 123 -6.12 -2.42 36.57
CA PHE A 123 -5.73 -3.69 36.01
C PHE A 123 -4.27 -3.96 36.26
N HIS A 124 -3.96 -5.24 36.47
CA HIS A 124 -2.62 -5.70 36.72
C HIS A 124 -1.90 -6.01 35.40
N THR A 125 -2.19 -5.37 34.26
CA THR A 125 -1.63 -5.73 32.95
C THR A 125 -1.26 -4.51 32.13
N ILE A 126 -0.04 -4.45 31.59
CA ILE A 126 0.39 -3.40 30.66
C ILE A 126 -0.32 -3.64 29.33
N THR A 127 -1.04 -2.63 28.86
CA THR A 127 -1.76 -2.69 27.58
C THR A 127 -1.13 -1.73 26.57
N THR A 128 -1.51 -1.88 25.31
CA THR A 128 -1.09 -0.98 24.22
C THR A 128 -1.93 0.29 24.25
N SER A 129 -1.64 1.30 23.45
CA SER A 129 -2.48 2.49 23.38
C SER A 129 -3.91 2.20 22.88
N LYS A 130 -4.08 1.07 22.17
CA LYS A 130 -5.35 0.59 21.65
C LYS A 130 -6.13 -0.22 22.70
N GLN A 131 -7.25 0.32 23.16
CA GLN A 131 -8.11 -0.26 24.18
C GLN A 131 -9.45 -0.70 23.61
N GLU A 132 -9.80 -1.97 23.76
CA GLU A 132 -11.13 -2.50 23.42
C GLU A 132 -11.93 -2.74 24.71
N LEU A 133 -12.94 -1.90 24.93
CA LEU A 133 -13.73 -1.86 26.16
C LEU A 133 -15.19 -2.22 25.88
N ASN A 134 -15.82 -2.96 26.79
CA ASN A 134 -17.24 -3.27 26.76
C ASN A 134 -17.88 -3.01 28.12
N TRP A 135 -19.10 -2.50 28.14
CA TRP A 135 -19.81 -2.09 29.35
C TRP A 135 -21.31 -2.37 29.24
N TRP A 136 -21.98 -2.52 30.38
CA TRP A 136 -23.43 -2.65 30.47
C TRP A 136 -23.93 -1.99 31.75
N GLY A 137 -25.18 -1.57 31.76
CA GLY A 137 -25.86 -1.04 32.94
C GLY A 137 -27.00 -1.94 33.38
N ASP A 138 -27.35 -1.86 34.66
CA ASP A 138 -28.55 -2.48 35.23
C ASP A 138 -29.36 -1.41 35.96
N ASP A 139 -30.65 -1.39 35.70
CA ASP A 139 -31.60 -0.45 36.31
C ASP A 139 -32.70 -1.25 37.01
N PRO A 140 -32.77 -1.22 38.36
CA PRO A 140 -33.76 -1.98 39.11
C PRO A 140 -35.22 -1.58 38.85
N ASP A 141 -35.48 -0.35 38.41
CA ASP A 141 -36.82 0.22 38.27
C ASP A 141 -37.12 0.80 36.88
N GLY A 142 -36.17 0.77 35.97
CA GLY A 142 -36.33 1.27 34.60
C GLY A 142 -35.48 0.54 33.54
N ASP A 143 -35.23 1.25 32.44
CA ASP A 143 -34.41 0.81 31.32
C ASP A 143 -33.23 1.77 31.14
N ILE A 144 -32.04 1.24 30.87
CA ILE A 144 -30.87 2.03 30.47
C ILE A 144 -31.09 2.58 29.06
N VAL A 145 -31.00 3.91 28.90
CA VAL A 145 -31.14 4.58 27.59
C VAL A 145 -29.81 4.98 26.98
N GLY A 146 -28.73 4.99 27.76
CA GLY A 146 -27.38 5.23 27.26
C GLY A 146 -26.33 5.32 28.35
N TYR A 147 -25.14 5.78 27.96
CA TYR A 147 -23.97 5.89 28.81
C TYR A 147 -23.22 7.20 28.55
N TYR A 148 -22.58 7.70 29.60
CA TYR A 148 -21.57 8.76 29.50
C TYR A 148 -20.21 8.17 29.84
N TYR A 149 -19.20 8.37 28.99
CA TYR A 149 -17.83 7.97 29.27
C TYR A 149 -16.84 9.13 29.13
N ARG A 150 -15.64 8.97 29.71
CA ARG A 150 -14.50 9.87 29.50
C ARG A 150 -13.18 9.20 29.86
N TRP A 151 -12.10 9.66 29.26
CA TRP A 151 -10.74 9.41 29.74
C TRP A 151 -10.31 10.49 30.73
N ASN A 152 -9.30 10.22 31.56
CA ASN A 152 -8.68 11.23 32.43
C ASN A 152 -8.07 12.41 31.66
N THR A 153 -7.86 12.27 30.36
CA THR A 153 -7.41 13.34 29.47
C THR A 153 -8.53 14.22 28.92
N ASP A 154 -9.78 13.77 29.01
CA ASP A 154 -10.93 14.49 28.45
C ASP A 154 -11.46 15.53 29.45
N SER A 155 -11.89 16.69 28.94
CA SER A 155 -12.52 17.73 29.76
C SER A 155 -13.99 17.44 30.08
N ASP A 156 -14.67 16.73 29.20
CA ASP A 156 -16.13 16.58 29.21
C ASP A 156 -16.54 15.11 29.06
N TRP A 157 -17.72 14.77 29.58
CA TRP A 157 -18.33 13.45 29.38
C TRP A 157 -18.91 13.34 27.96
N ILE A 158 -18.71 12.19 27.33
CA ILE A 158 -19.18 11.88 25.98
C ILE A 158 -20.35 10.90 26.07
N TYR A 159 -21.50 11.25 25.49
CA TYR A 159 -22.68 10.38 25.44
C TYR A 159 -22.56 9.31 24.34
N THR A 160 -23.01 8.09 24.63
CA THR A 160 -23.12 6.99 23.67
C THR A 160 -24.26 6.04 24.05
N GLU A 161 -24.92 5.47 23.03
CA GLU A 161 -25.90 4.38 23.20
C GLU A 161 -25.25 2.99 22.98
N LYS A 162 -23.96 2.97 22.62
CA LYS A 162 -23.21 1.71 22.43
C LYS A 162 -22.80 1.12 23.77
N GLU A 163 -22.61 -0.20 23.79
CA GLU A 163 -22.16 -1.02 24.93
C GLU A 163 -20.68 -1.45 24.81
N GLY A 164 -19.94 -0.83 23.88
CA GLY A 164 -18.53 -1.09 23.67
C GLY A 164 -17.89 -0.17 22.64
N GLY A 165 -16.56 -0.14 22.63
CA GLY A 165 -15.77 0.72 21.76
C GLY A 165 -14.29 0.35 21.70
N ILE A 166 -13.64 0.76 20.61
CA ILE A 166 -12.19 0.73 20.45
C ILE A 166 -11.70 2.17 20.59
N PHE A 167 -10.74 2.38 21.50
CA PHE A 167 -10.14 3.68 21.80
C PHE A 167 -8.64 3.64 21.51
N TYR A 168 -8.10 4.74 21.01
CA TYR A 168 -6.68 4.92 20.80
C TYR A 168 -6.21 6.05 21.71
N VAL A 169 -5.62 5.66 22.82
CA VAL A 169 -5.24 6.58 23.90
C VAL A 169 -3.90 7.21 23.52
N PRO A 170 -3.80 8.53 23.33
CA PRO A 170 -2.58 9.16 22.83
C PRO A 170 -1.52 9.22 23.93
N ILE A 171 -0.78 8.14 24.11
CA ILE A 171 0.40 8.09 24.96
C ILE A 171 1.53 8.91 24.35
N ARG A 172 2.21 9.73 25.16
CA ARG A 172 3.29 10.63 24.71
C ARG A 172 4.63 10.33 25.36
N THR A 173 4.70 9.22 26.07
CA THR A 173 5.84 8.73 26.84
C THR A 173 5.98 7.24 26.62
N GLU A 174 7.09 6.65 27.09
CA GLU A 174 7.29 5.20 26.97
C GLU A 174 6.25 4.39 27.79
N LEU A 175 5.85 4.91 28.95
CA LEU A 175 4.84 4.33 29.83
C LEU A 175 4.03 5.47 30.46
N ASP A 176 2.71 5.32 30.55
CA ASP A 176 1.81 6.25 31.24
C ASP A 176 0.58 5.50 31.81
N ILE A 177 -0.17 6.15 32.70
CA ILE A 177 -1.35 5.58 33.34
C ILE A 177 -2.58 6.40 32.96
N PHE A 178 -3.54 5.74 32.31
CA PHE A 178 -4.81 6.35 31.93
C PHE A 178 -5.95 5.76 32.74
N SER A 179 -7.02 6.52 32.89
CA SER A 179 -8.25 5.99 33.47
C SER A 179 -9.46 6.31 32.62
N PHE A 180 -10.26 5.27 32.35
CA PHE A 180 -11.55 5.34 31.70
C PHE A 180 -12.66 5.29 32.76
N GLU A 181 -13.57 6.24 32.71
CA GLU A 181 -14.73 6.30 33.58
C GLU A 181 -15.99 6.23 32.72
N ILE A 182 -16.99 5.46 33.17
CA ILE A 182 -18.27 5.31 32.49
C ILE A 182 -19.43 5.20 33.48
N LYS A 183 -20.56 5.83 33.14
CA LYS A 183 -21.79 5.80 33.93
C LYS A 183 -23.00 5.65 33.02
N ALA A 184 -23.95 4.82 33.43
CA ALA A 184 -25.22 4.63 32.76
C ALA A 184 -26.20 5.77 33.07
N VAL A 185 -27.15 5.99 32.16
CA VAL A 185 -28.29 6.89 32.36
C VAL A 185 -29.58 6.16 32.01
N ASP A 186 -30.57 6.28 32.89
CA ASP A 186 -31.87 5.62 32.76
C ASP A 186 -32.88 6.45 31.92
N ASN A 187 -34.06 5.87 31.70
CA ASN A 187 -35.17 6.49 30.98
C ASN A 187 -35.86 7.66 31.71
N GLU A 188 -35.52 7.89 32.98
CA GLU A 188 -35.99 9.03 33.79
C GLU A 188 -34.95 10.17 33.84
N GLY A 189 -33.74 9.93 33.32
CA GLY A 189 -32.63 10.86 33.25
C GLY A 189 -31.71 10.83 34.47
N ASN A 190 -31.83 9.84 35.37
CA ASN A 190 -30.87 9.67 36.45
C ASN A 190 -29.60 8.99 35.94
N GLU A 191 -28.48 9.41 36.51
CA GLU A 191 -27.16 8.89 36.17
C GLU A 191 -26.63 8.05 37.32
N ASP A 192 -25.81 7.04 37.01
CA ASP A 192 -25.06 6.29 38.00
C ASP A 192 -24.16 7.25 38.83
N ASN A 193 -24.36 7.25 40.15
CA ASN A 193 -23.64 8.10 41.10
C ASN A 193 -22.25 7.56 41.45
N THR A 194 -21.96 6.31 41.07
CA THR A 194 -20.70 5.59 41.27
C THR A 194 -20.16 5.10 39.93
N PRO A 195 -19.66 6.00 39.05
CA PRO A 195 -19.17 5.61 37.74
C PRO A 195 -18.18 4.46 37.82
N ALA A 196 -18.37 3.45 36.96
CA ALA A 196 -17.41 2.39 36.79
C ALA A 196 -16.09 2.99 36.28
N LYS A 197 -14.99 2.67 36.96
CA LYS A 197 -13.67 3.20 36.66
C LYS A 197 -12.70 2.07 36.36
N LEU A 198 -11.97 2.24 35.28
CA LEU A 198 -10.89 1.37 34.82
C LEU A 198 -9.60 2.19 34.77
N VAL A 199 -8.57 1.75 35.47
CA VAL A 199 -7.21 2.31 35.33
C VAL A 199 -6.35 1.33 34.52
N VAL A 200 -5.74 1.82 33.44
CA VAL A 200 -4.90 1.05 32.52
C VAL A 200 -3.49 1.66 32.43
N PRO A 201 -2.44 0.91 32.83
CA PRO A 201 -1.08 1.27 32.47
C PRO A 201 -0.84 0.94 31.00
N ILE A 202 -0.43 1.93 30.21
CA ILE A 202 -0.19 1.80 28.78
C ILE A 202 1.30 1.97 28.52
N GLN A 203 1.91 1.04 27.78
CA GLN A 203 3.28 1.14 27.29
C GLN A 203 3.28 1.33 25.79
N ASN A 204 4.06 2.28 25.30
CA ASN A 204 4.19 2.57 23.88
C ASN A 204 5.02 1.49 23.16
N SER A 205 4.51 0.99 22.05
CA SER A 205 5.25 0.13 21.12
C SER A 205 5.97 0.95 20.06
N SER A 206 7.18 0.54 19.67
CA SER A 206 7.86 1.18 18.53
C SER A 206 7.21 0.79 17.21
N PRO A 207 7.04 1.74 16.27
CA PRO A 207 6.41 1.46 14.99
C PRO A 207 7.33 0.65 14.07
N GLN A 208 6.76 0.13 13.00
CA GLN A 208 7.45 -0.62 11.96
C GLN A 208 7.21 0.01 10.59
N ILE A 209 8.24 0.03 9.77
CA ILE A 209 8.19 0.44 8.36
C ILE A 209 8.85 -0.64 7.51
N THR A 210 8.22 -1.00 6.39
CA THR A 210 8.78 -1.97 5.43
C THR A 210 8.48 -1.53 4.01
N PHE A 211 9.40 -1.78 3.07
CA PHE A 211 9.05 -1.59 1.66
C PHE A 211 7.90 -2.52 1.29
N ARG A 212 6.94 -1.99 0.52
CA ARG A 212 5.78 -2.77 0.09
C ARG A 212 6.23 -4.01 -0.66
N TYR A 213 5.52 -5.11 -0.45
CA TYR A 213 5.84 -6.39 -1.09
C TYR A 213 6.02 -6.24 -2.60
N LEU A 214 7.18 -6.71 -3.12
CA LEU A 214 7.60 -6.62 -4.53
C LEU A 214 7.69 -5.20 -5.12
N SER A 215 7.70 -4.15 -4.30
CA SER A 215 7.85 -2.76 -4.80
C SER A 215 9.27 -2.42 -5.25
N ASN A 216 10.27 -3.17 -4.77
CA ASN A 216 11.66 -3.03 -5.21
C ASN A 216 12.03 -4.14 -6.22
N PRO A 217 12.87 -3.85 -7.23
CA PRO A 217 13.25 -4.81 -8.27
C PRO A 217 13.91 -6.07 -7.71
N GLN A 218 13.50 -7.24 -8.19
CA GLN A 218 14.15 -8.52 -7.88
C GLN A 218 15.23 -8.83 -8.90
N ILE A 219 16.30 -9.51 -8.48
CA ILE A 219 17.40 -9.94 -9.35
C ILE A 219 16.90 -10.85 -10.47
N SER A 220 15.93 -11.71 -10.16
CA SER A 220 15.31 -12.62 -11.13
C SER A 220 14.71 -11.87 -12.32
N ASP A 221 14.15 -10.68 -12.06
CA ASP A 221 13.33 -9.98 -13.03
C ASP A 221 14.19 -9.04 -13.88
N ILE A 222 15.24 -8.44 -13.31
CA ILE A 222 16.12 -7.50 -14.03
C ILE A 222 17.37 -8.17 -14.64
N GLY A 223 17.54 -9.49 -14.46
CA GLY A 223 18.66 -10.24 -15.03
C GLY A 223 20.03 -9.95 -14.42
N GLY A 224 20.09 -9.25 -13.27
CA GLY A 224 21.33 -8.80 -12.64
C GLY A 224 21.16 -8.26 -11.23
N ASP A 225 22.27 -7.96 -10.57
CA ASP A 225 22.27 -7.40 -9.21
C ASP A 225 22.04 -5.88 -9.17
N THR A 226 22.02 -5.23 -10.32
CA THR A 226 21.99 -3.77 -10.45
C THR A 226 20.66 -3.31 -11.02
N SER A 227 19.90 -2.53 -10.24
CA SER A 227 18.70 -1.83 -10.67
C SER A 227 19.10 -0.51 -11.33
N PHE A 228 18.77 -0.38 -12.61
CA PHE A 228 18.95 0.86 -13.36
C PHE A 228 17.66 1.66 -13.41
N THR A 229 17.74 2.97 -13.11
CA THR A 229 16.63 3.91 -13.29
C THR A 229 17.13 5.16 -14.00
N PHE A 230 16.22 5.94 -14.59
CA PHE A 230 16.50 7.33 -14.95
C PHE A 230 16.34 8.24 -13.70
N PRO A 231 16.43 9.58 -13.81
CA PRO A 231 16.38 10.50 -12.67
C PRO A 231 15.07 10.56 -11.87
N THR A 232 14.13 9.63 -12.09
CA THR A 232 12.91 9.47 -11.29
C THR A 232 12.79 8.05 -10.75
N ARG A 233 12.41 7.94 -9.48
CA ARG A 233 12.07 6.66 -8.85
C ARG A 233 11.07 6.86 -7.72
N THR A 234 10.08 5.98 -7.64
CA THR A 234 9.08 5.94 -6.59
C THR A 234 9.40 4.83 -5.61
N PHE A 235 9.42 5.16 -4.32
CA PHE A 235 9.50 4.20 -3.23
C PHE A 235 8.16 4.13 -2.51
N ILE A 236 7.74 2.92 -2.15
CA ILE A 236 6.45 2.64 -1.54
C ILE A 236 6.66 1.73 -0.34
N TRP A 237 6.00 2.04 0.77
CA TRP A 237 6.16 1.32 2.02
C TRP A 237 4.82 1.09 2.71
N ASP A 238 4.83 0.13 3.64
CA ASP A 238 3.75 -0.18 4.54
C ASP A 238 4.19 0.14 5.97
N LEU A 239 3.25 0.68 6.75
CA LEU A 239 3.45 1.10 8.14
C LEU A 239 2.59 0.24 9.05
N TYR A 240 3.14 -0.08 10.21
CA TYR A 240 2.43 -0.81 11.24
C TYR A 240 2.84 -0.32 12.63
N ASP A 241 1.87 -0.02 13.46
CA ASP A 241 2.08 0.18 14.90
C ASP A 241 1.03 -0.61 15.67
N GLN A 242 1.47 -1.33 16.70
CA GLN A 242 0.58 -2.09 17.57
C GLN A 242 -0.34 -1.16 18.38
N ASP A 243 0.11 0.08 18.60
CA ASP A 243 -0.63 1.18 19.18
C ASP A 243 -1.62 1.84 18.19
N GLY A 244 -1.68 1.37 16.94
CA GLY A 244 -2.51 1.93 15.89
C GLY A 244 -1.72 2.83 14.95
N ASN A 245 -1.89 2.65 13.64
CA ASN A 245 -1.07 3.35 12.65
C ASN A 245 -1.20 4.88 12.70
N GLU A 246 -2.28 5.41 13.28
CA GLU A 246 -2.50 6.83 13.51
C GLU A 246 -1.56 7.45 14.56
N THR A 247 -0.88 6.64 15.38
CA THR A 247 0.18 7.11 16.29
C THR A 247 1.45 7.48 15.53
N ILE A 248 1.64 6.95 14.32
CA ILE A 248 2.79 7.27 13.48
C ILE A 248 2.61 8.70 12.96
N THR A 249 3.45 9.61 13.45
CA THR A 249 3.33 11.04 13.14
C THR A 249 4.31 11.48 12.05
N ASP A 250 5.46 10.81 11.99
CA ASP A 250 6.58 11.22 11.15
C ASP A 250 7.18 10.03 10.40
N ILE A 251 7.54 10.28 9.13
CA ILE A 251 8.41 9.39 8.36
C ILE A 251 9.64 10.21 7.96
N PHE A 252 10.81 9.60 8.08
CA PHE A 252 12.06 10.23 7.73
C PHE A 252 12.71 9.45 6.61
N TYR A 253 13.21 10.14 5.59
CA TYR A 253 14.07 9.55 4.57
C TYR A 253 15.33 10.38 4.35
N THR A 254 16.37 9.73 3.85
CA THR A 254 17.61 10.37 3.39
C THR A 254 18.18 9.60 2.21
N LEU A 255 18.96 10.30 1.38
CA LEU A 255 19.63 9.73 0.22
C LEU A 255 21.14 9.64 0.47
N ASN A 256 21.72 8.50 0.12
CA ASN A 256 23.16 8.23 0.06
C ASN A 256 23.93 8.28 1.39
N ASP A 257 23.42 8.97 2.42
CA ASP A 257 24.07 9.12 3.72
C ASP A 257 23.03 9.09 4.86
N THR A 258 23.38 8.41 5.96
CA THR A 258 22.59 8.34 7.20
C THR A 258 23.17 9.29 8.25
N CYS A 259 23.40 10.55 7.87
CA CYS A 259 23.90 11.56 8.79
C CYS A 259 22.80 12.02 9.76
N ASP A 260 23.19 12.64 10.88
CA ASP A 260 22.22 13.04 11.93
C ASP A 260 21.26 14.17 11.50
N THR A 261 21.57 14.91 10.44
CA THR A 261 20.87 16.17 10.07
C THR A 261 20.30 16.22 8.65
N CYS A 262 20.50 15.19 7.84
CA CYS A 262 20.07 15.13 6.44
C CYS A 262 18.69 14.48 6.23
N TRP A 263 18.05 14.04 7.32
CA TRP A 263 16.73 13.42 7.25
C TRP A 263 15.67 14.43 6.83
N VAL A 264 15.00 14.13 5.73
CA VAL A 264 13.81 14.85 5.29
C VAL A 264 12.59 14.22 5.95
N ARG A 265 11.77 15.07 6.59
CA ARG A 265 10.54 14.66 7.27
C ARG A 265 9.35 14.70 6.31
N LEU A 266 8.58 13.62 6.31
CA LEU A 266 7.27 13.45 5.71
C LEU A 266 6.22 13.25 6.83
N ALA A 267 4.94 13.46 6.52
CA ALA A 267 3.85 13.15 7.44
C ALA A 267 3.66 11.64 7.58
N GLY A 268 3.26 11.18 8.77
CA GLY A 268 3.14 9.77 9.11
C GLY A 268 2.06 8.97 8.36
N ASP A 269 1.15 9.64 7.65
CA ASP A 269 0.12 9.03 6.81
C ASP A 269 0.58 8.77 5.36
N ILE A 270 1.77 9.25 4.99
CA ILE A 270 2.35 9.05 3.66
C ILE A 270 2.89 7.62 3.52
N ASN A 271 2.58 6.96 2.40
CA ASN A 271 3.01 5.58 2.11
C ASN A 271 3.90 5.44 0.87
N SER A 272 4.25 6.56 0.25
CA SER A 272 5.11 6.58 -0.93
C SER A 272 5.76 7.93 -1.14
N ILE A 273 6.89 7.93 -1.84
CA ILE A 273 7.54 9.14 -2.34
C ILE A 273 8.06 8.91 -3.74
N THR A 274 7.82 9.87 -4.64
CA THR A 274 8.48 9.93 -5.94
C THR A 274 9.64 10.92 -5.86
N LEU A 275 10.85 10.41 -5.99
CA LEU A 275 12.05 11.21 -6.11
C LEU A 275 12.27 11.57 -7.56
N THR A 276 12.65 12.82 -7.83
CA THR A 276 12.91 13.34 -9.18
C THR A 276 14.22 14.12 -9.18
N ASN A 277 14.77 14.37 -10.37
CA ASN A 277 16.06 15.07 -10.55
C ASN A 277 17.21 14.42 -9.77
N LEU A 278 17.21 13.09 -9.72
CA LEU A 278 18.29 12.34 -9.08
C LEU A 278 19.59 12.47 -9.89
N ASP A 279 20.69 12.68 -9.18
CA ASP A 279 22.01 12.74 -9.79
C ASP A 279 22.43 11.35 -10.30
N PRO A 280 23.04 11.27 -11.50
CA PRO A 280 23.55 10.01 -12.02
C PRO A 280 24.61 9.38 -11.12
N GLY A 281 24.58 8.04 -11.04
CA GLY A 281 25.53 7.25 -10.27
C GLY A 281 24.85 6.32 -9.26
N ILE A 282 25.68 5.77 -8.36
CA ILE A 282 25.22 4.85 -7.32
C ILE A 282 24.45 5.65 -6.27
N ASN A 283 23.23 5.20 -5.99
CA ASN A 283 22.38 5.80 -4.99
C ASN A 283 21.91 4.77 -3.95
N SER A 284 21.51 5.25 -2.79
CA SER A 284 20.79 4.49 -1.77
C SER A 284 19.76 5.39 -1.10
N ILE A 285 18.66 4.79 -0.65
CA ILE A 285 17.66 5.45 0.18
C ILE A 285 17.57 4.74 1.51
N TYR A 286 17.34 5.51 2.56
CA TYR A 286 17.10 5.01 3.91
C TYR A 286 15.80 5.60 4.43
N LEU A 287 14.99 4.79 5.12
CA LEU A 287 13.75 5.24 5.74
C LEU A 287 13.63 4.74 7.18
N LYS A 288 12.97 5.53 8.02
CA LYS A 288 12.48 5.15 9.35
C LYS A 288 11.22 5.94 9.66
N CYS A 289 10.39 5.47 10.58
CA CYS A 289 9.25 6.24 11.08
C CYS A 289 9.34 6.48 12.59
N ARG A 290 8.52 7.40 13.09
CA ARG A 290 8.43 7.74 14.51
C ARG A 290 6.97 7.95 14.90
N ASP A 291 6.62 7.44 16.07
CA ASP A 291 5.31 7.63 16.66
C ASP A 291 5.18 8.97 17.42
N ILE A 292 4.01 9.20 18.01
CA ILE A 292 3.67 10.39 18.81
C ILE A 292 4.37 10.43 20.18
N ALA A 293 4.82 9.29 20.70
CA ALA A 293 5.60 9.17 21.94
C ALA A 293 7.11 9.37 21.71
N GLY A 294 7.53 9.43 20.45
CA GLY A 294 8.90 9.67 20.03
C GLY A 294 9.71 8.40 19.78
N ALA A 295 9.12 7.21 19.87
CA ALA A 295 9.84 5.98 19.55
C ALA A 295 10.02 5.84 18.04
N GLU A 296 11.20 5.37 17.63
CA GLU A 296 11.56 5.21 16.22
C GLU A 296 11.53 3.73 15.81
N SER A 297 11.18 3.48 14.56
CA SER A 297 11.32 2.15 13.95
C SER A 297 12.79 1.80 13.69
N ASP A 298 13.03 0.51 13.45
CA ASP A 298 14.23 0.10 12.72
C ASP A 298 14.30 0.81 11.36
N ARG A 299 15.53 1.05 10.90
CA ARG A 299 15.80 1.67 9.60
C ARG A 299 15.75 0.62 8.50
N ILE A 300 14.97 0.89 7.46
CA ILE A 300 15.01 0.14 6.20
C ILE A 300 15.82 0.89 5.14
N GLN A 301 16.31 0.18 4.14
CA GLN A 301 17.13 0.76 3.08
C GLN A 301 16.91 0.06 1.74
N PHE A 302 17.17 0.78 0.65
CA PHE A 302 17.33 0.18 -0.67
C PHE A 302 18.55 0.78 -1.36
N PRO A 303 19.46 -0.02 -1.93
CA PRO A 303 19.53 -1.49 -1.85
C PRO A 303 19.69 -2.05 -0.44
N ASP A 304 19.32 -3.32 -0.21
CA ASP A 304 19.47 -4.02 1.06
C ASP A 304 20.22 -5.35 0.91
N SER A 305 21.46 -5.38 1.39
CA SER A 305 22.32 -6.58 1.33
C SER A 305 21.83 -7.76 2.16
N THR A 306 20.88 -7.55 3.08
CA THR A 306 20.27 -8.65 3.85
C THR A 306 19.18 -9.38 3.06
N ARG A 307 18.75 -8.82 1.93
CA ARG A 307 17.76 -9.38 1.01
C ARG A 307 18.43 -9.78 -0.31
N PRO A 308 19.03 -10.97 -0.41
CA PRO A 308 19.84 -11.37 -1.56
C PRO A 308 19.04 -11.50 -2.85
N ASP A 309 17.71 -11.66 -2.78
CA ASP A 309 16.85 -11.78 -3.96
C ASP A 309 16.55 -10.41 -4.61
N ASN A 310 16.82 -9.31 -3.91
CA ASN A 310 16.53 -7.94 -4.38
C ASN A 310 17.75 -7.35 -5.09
N ALA A 311 17.58 -6.31 -5.90
CA ALA A 311 18.72 -5.59 -6.47
C ALA A 311 19.67 -5.12 -5.35
N GLN A 312 20.97 -5.35 -5.54
CA GLN A 312 22.06 -5.05 -4.61
C GLN A 312 22.72 -3.70 -4.89
N VAL A 313 22.54 -3.17 -6.09
CA VAL A 313 23.00 -1.85 -6.51
C VAL A 313 21.83 -1.07 -7.11
N TRP A 314 21.75 0.22 -6.81
CA TRP A 314 20.84 1.14 -7.48
C TRP A 314 21.67 2.18 -8.24
N TRP A 315 21.54 2.18 -9.55
CA TRP A 315 22.25 3.09 -10.44
C TRP A 315 21.28 4.00 -11.18
N VAL A 316 21.43 5.31 -10.99
CA VAL A 316 20.72 6.32 -11.77
C VAL A 316 21.51 6.60 -13.04
N LYS A 317 20.93 6.32 -14.21
CA LYS A 317 21.54 6.55 -15.52
C LYS A 317 21.46 8.04 -15.88
N PRO A 318 22.50 8.60 -16.53
CA PRO A 318 22.39 9.91 -17.17
C PRO A 318 21.39 9.86 -18.33
N LEU A 319 20.76 11.01 -18.60
CA LEU A 319 19.92 11.21 -19.79
C LEU A 319 20.81 11.61 -20.96
N ILE A 320 20.95 10.72 -21.94
CA ILE A 320 21.75 10.91 -23.14
C ILE A 320 20.81 10.95 -24.35
N GLY A 321 20.89 12.03 -25.12
CA GLY A 321 20.12 12.26 -26.33
C GLY A 321 18.61 12.34 -26.15
N ASP A 322 17.90 12.42 -27.29
CA ASP A 322 16.43 12.55 -27.35
C ASP A 322 15.72 11.22 -27.66
N VAL A 323 16.49 10.14 -27.93
CA VAL A 323 15.99 8.80 -28.28
C VAL A 323 16.16 7.84 -27.10
N LEU A 324 15.12 7.09 -26.78
CA LEU A 324 15.18 5.96 -25.85
C LEU A 324 15.04 4.65 -26.60
N ILE A 325 16.01 3.77 -26.46
CA ILE A 325 15.87 2.36 -26.82
C ILE A 325 15.33 1.62 -25.59
N VAL A 326 14.17 1.01 -25.74
CA VAL A 326 13.59 0.13 -24.74
C VAL A 326 13.79 -1.32 -25.18
N ASP A 327 14.56 -2.05 -24.38
CA ASP A 327 14.78 -3.49 -24.53
C ASP A 327 13.80 -4.25 -23.65
N ASP A 328 12.75 -4.75 -24.30
CA ASP A 328 11.71 -5.63 -23.77
C ASP A 328 11.93 -7.05 -24.30
N TYR A 329 13.20 -7.48 -24.42
CA TYR A 329 13.58 -8.84 -24.78
C TYR A 329 14.47 -9.51 -23.71
N PRO A 330 13.90 -9.85 -22.53
CA PRO A 330 14.66 -10.38 -21.39
C PRO A 330 15.46 -11.66 -21.66
N LEU A 331 15.03 -12.47 -22.64
CA LEU A 331 15.71 -13.73 -22.97
C LEU A 331 16.94 -13.56 -23.87
N ASP A 332 17.22 -12.36 -24.38
CA ASP A 332 18.42 -12.06 -25.17
C ASP A 332 19.64 -11.87 -24.27
N ASN A 333 20.06 -12.94 -23.58
CA ASN A 333 21.19 -12.91 -22.63
C ASN A 333 22.52 -12.38 -23.19
N SER A 334 22.68 -12.29 -24.52
CA SER A 334 23.87 -11.75 -25.19
C SER A 334 23.68 -10.31 -25.67
N ASN A 335 22.51 -9.71 -25.43
CA ASN A 335 22.08 -8.41 -25.89
C ASN A 335 22.33 -8.22 -27.40
N ASN A 336 22.18 -9.27 -28.21
CA ASN A 336 22.49 -9.20 -29.64
C ASN A 336 21.51 -8.27 -30.37
N ALA A 337 20.22 -8.31 -30.02
CA ALA A 337 19.19 -7.41 -30.53
C ALA A 337 19.45 -5.98 -30.08
N LEU A 338 19.68 -5.76 -28.78
CA LEU A 338 20.01 -4.45 -28.24
C LEU A 338 21.24 -3.84 -28.92
N ASN A 339 22.34 -4.59 -29.02
CA ASN A 339 23.56 -4.16 -29.70
C ASN A 339 23.30 -3.82 -31.17
N TRP A 340 22.40 -4.55 -31.83
CA TRP A 340 22.00 -4.26 -33.21
C TRP A 340 21.22 -2.95 -33.31
N TYR A 341 20.23 -2.71 -32.44
CA TYR A 341 19.50 -1.44 -32.38
C TYR A 341 20.43 -0.25 -32.03
N ALA A 342 21.29 -0.42 -31.02
CA ALA A 342 22.30 0.56 -30.62
C ALA A 342 23.21 0.94 -31.81
N SER A 343 23.72 -0.04 -32.56
CA SER A 343 24.57 0.22 -33.74
C SER A 343 23.87 1.00 -34.85
N MET A 344 22.55 0.85 -34.98
CA MET A 344 21.75 1.68 -35.89
C MET A 344 21.63 3.10 -35.35
N MET A 345 21.36 3.27 -34.06
CA MET A 345 21.25 4.60 -33.44
C MET A 345 22.59 5.35 -33.44
N ASP A 346 23.72 4.67 -33.25
CA ASP A 346 25.07 5.24 -33.42
C ASP A 346 25.24 5.89 -34.80
N THR A 347 24.66 5.28 -35.84
CA THR A 347 24.72 5.80 -37.21
C THR A 347 23.71 6.93 -37.45
N LEU A 348 22.50 6.83 -36.89
CA LEU A 348 21.38 7.73 -37.18
C LEU A 348 21.42 9.01 -36.35
N VAL A 349 21.75 8.90 -35.06
CA VAL A 349 21.70 10.00 -34.08
C VAL A 349 23.05 10.23 -33.39
N GLY A 350 24.02 9.34 -33.56
CA GLY A 350 25.33 9.39 -32.91
C GLY A 350 25.35 8.66 -31.55
N GLU A 351 26.56 8.35 -31.06
CA GLU A 351 26.77 7.65 -29.78
C GLU A 351 26.19 8.40 -28.57
N ASP A 352 26.11 9.74 -28.65
CA ASP A 352 25.51 10.60 -27.61
C ASP A 352 24.03 10.95 -27.89
N GLY A 353 23.43 10.30 -28.89
CA GLY A 353 22.08 10.61 -29.39
C GLY A 353 20.96 9.79 -28.75
N TYR A 354 21.28 8.80 -27.91
CA TYR A 354 20.28 7.91 -27.32
C TYR A 354 20.66 7.38 -25.93
N SER A 355 19.63 6.93 -25.20
CA SER A 355 19.73 6.17 -23.97
C SER A 355 19.14 4.79 -24.14
N ILE A 356 19.54 3.85 -23.27
CA ILE A 356 19.02 2.48 -23.25
C ILE A 356 18.27 2.25 -21.94
N TRP A 357 17.14 1.56 -22.01
CA TRP A 357 16.46 1.00 -20.86
C TRP A 357 16.16 -0.48 -21.08
N GLU A 358 16.89 -1.32 -20.35
CA GLU A 358 16.63 -2.76 -20.26
C GLU A 358 15.60 -2.97 -19.15
N ILE A 359 14.40 -3.43 -19.54
CA ILE A 359 13.29 -3.64 -18.60
C ILE A 359 13.49 -4.94 -17.81
N GLY A 360 13.98 -5.98 -18.48
CA GLY A 360 13.94 -7.34 -17.94
C GLY A 360 12.54 -7.94 -18.09
N ASP A 361 12.14 -8.80 -17.15
CA ASP A 361 10.85 -9.50 -17.14
C ASP A 361 9.72 -8.70 -16.45
N GLU A 362 10.02 -7.55 -15.83
CA GLU A 362 9.04 -6.77 -15.05
C GLU A 362 9.26 -5.26 -15.17
N LEU A 363 8.16 -4.50 -15.25
CA LEU A 363 8.18 -3.03 -15.26
C LEU A 363 8.42 -2.45 -13.86
N PRO A 364 8.79 -1.16 -13.75
CA PRO A 364 8.75 -0.47 -12.47
C PRO A 364 7.37 -0.59 -11.83
N TYR A 365 7.34 -0.92 -10.54
CA TYR A 365 6.09 -1.09 -9.78
C TYR A 365 5.16 0.12 -9.87
N SER A 366 5.73 1.34 -9.93
CA SER A 366 4.99 2.58 -10.05
C SER A 366 4.82 2.98 -11.52
N ALA A 367 3.57 3.13 -11.97
CA ALA A 367 3.26 3.68 -13.29
C ALA A 367 3.81 5.12 -13.49
N THR A 368 4.01 5.86 -12.39
CA THR A 368 4.66 7.18 -12.40
C THR A 368 6.10 7.08 -12.90
N ASP A 369 6.84 6.04 -12.49
CA ASP A 369 8.24 5.84 -12.89
C ASP A 369 8.34 5.48 -14.36
N LEU A 370 7.48 4.57 -14.83
CA LEU A 370 7.36 4.22 -16.24
C LEU A 370 7.03 5.46 -17.10
N SER A 371 6.02 6.24 -16.69
CA SER A 371 5.65 7.47 -17.40
C SER A 371 6.79 8.50 -17.40
N ALA A 372 7.51 8.67 -16.29
CA ALA A 372 8.65 9.58 -16.23
C ALA A 372 9.78 9.12 -17.16
N ASN A 373 10.12 7.82 -17.13
CA ASN A 373 11.17 7.24 -17.98
C ASN A 373 10.91 7.49 -19.46
N LEU A 374 9.68 7.32 -19.93
CA LEU A 374 9.29 7.60 -21.31
C LEU A 374 9.35 9.10 -21.64
N ASN A 375 8.81 9.94 -20.76
CA ASN A 375 8.69 11.39 -20.99
C ASN A 375 10.01 12.16 -20.92
N TYR A 376 11.13 11.53 -20.53
CA TYR A 376 12.45 12.14 -20.65
C TYR A 376 12.95 12.23 -22.10
N PHE A 377 12.32 11.52 -23.03
CA PHE A 377 12.77 11.40 -24.40
C PHE A 377 11.68 11.86 -25.36
N LYS A 378 12.09 12.30 -26.56
CA LYS A 378 11.14 12.67 -27.62
C LYS A 378 10.70 11.48 -28.44
N HIS A 379 11.59 10.49 -28.59
CA HIS A 379 11.37 9.33 -29.43
C HIS A 379 11.69 8.06 -28.64
N VAL A 380 10.77 7.10 -28.65
CA VAL A 380 10.94 5.79 -28.01
C VAL A 380 10.95 4.72 -29.09
N VAL A 381 11.98 3.88 -29.06
CA VAL A 381 12.13 2.69 -29.91
C VAL A 381 12.02 1.47 -29.00
N TRP A 382 10.84 0.85 -29.00
CA TRP A 382 10.52 -0.30 -28.15
C TRP A 382 10.53 -1.57 -28.97
N PHE A 383 11.46 -2.48 -28.70
CA PHE A 383 11.47 -3.79 -29.34
C PHE A 383 11.16 -4.88 -28.33
N ALA A 384 10.29 -5.80 -28.75
CA ALA A 384 9.79 -6.88 -27.91
C ALA A 384 10.49 -8.21 -28.21
N ALA A 385 10.24 -9.22 -27.39
CA ALA A 385 10.82 -10.52 -27.55
C ALA A 385 10.42 -11.17 -28.89
N TYR A 386 11.38 -11.84 -29.53
CA TYR A 386 11.09 -12.60 -30.75
C TYR A 386 10.17 -13.79 -30.47
N ASN A 387 10.25 -14.36 -29.27
CA ASN A 387 9.40 -15.43 -28.78
C ASN A 387 9.13 -15.25 -27.30
N ASN A 388 7.85 -15.10 -26.95
CA ASN A 388 7.43 -15.14 -25.55
C ASN A 388 7.50 -16.56 -25.00
N THR A 389 7.75 -16.67 -23.70
CA THR A 389 7.68 -17.93 -22.97
C THR A 389 6.78 -17.73 -21.76
N ALA A 390 6.34 -18.82 -21.11
CA ALA A 390 5.56 -18.69 -19.87
C ALA A 390 6.31 -17.94 -18.75
N SER A 391 7.63 -17.77 -18.87
CA SER A 391 8.50 -17.07 -17.93
C SER A 391 9.02 -15.72 -18.43
N ALA A 392 8.63 -15.27 -19.62
CA ALA A 392 9.04 -14.00 -20.21
C ALA A 392 7.93 -13.53 -21.16
N ASN A 393 7.20 -12.52 -20.71
CA ASN A 393 6.08 -11.93 -21.45
C ASN A 393 6.46 -10.51 -21.83
N ASP A 394 6.00 -10.08 -23.00
CA ASP A 394 6.14 -8.68 -23.39
C ASP A 394 5.45 -7.75 -22.38
N THR A 395 6.16 -6.71 -21.98
CA THR A 395 5.68 -5.78 -20.95
C THR A 395 4.87 -4.61 -21.52
N TYR A 396 4.87 -4.41 -22.84
CA TYR A 396 4.13 -3.29 -23.46
C TYR A 396 2.62 -3.27 -23.16
N ASN A 397 1.99 -4.43 -22.92
CA ASN A 397 0.58 -4.49 -22.53
C ASN A 397 0.37 -3.90 -21.12
N ALA A 398 1.27 -4.20 -20.18
CA ALA A 398 1.24 -3.59 -18.85
C ALA A 398 1.61 -2.09 -18.89
N ALA A 399 2.42 -1.68 -19.87
CA ALA A 399 2.80 -0.29 -20.10
C ALA A 399 1.74 0.55 -20.85
N GLU A 400 0.64 -0.06 -21.29
CA GLU A 400 -0.33 0.51 -22.23
C GLU A 400 -0.78 1.94 -21.88
N ALA A 401 -1.20 2.16 -20.64
CA ALA A 401 -1.66 3.47 -20.18
C ALA A 401 -0.54 4.53 -20.21
N SER A 402 0.72 4.13 -19.96
CA SER A 402 1.86 5.05 -20.01
C SER A 402 2.27 5.35 -21.46
N LEU A 403 2.20 4.36 -22.35
CA LEU A 403 2.48 4.53 -23.78
C LEU A 403 1.48 5.49 -24.44
N ILE A 404 0.17 5.31 -24.23
CA ILE A 404 -0.83 6.23 -24.79
C ILE A 404 -0.65 7.64 -24.24
N ASN A 405 -0.36 7.81 -22.95
CA ASN A 405 -0.12 9.13 -22.36
C ASN A 405 1.13 9.81 -22.93
N PHE A 406 2.20 9.05 -23.17
CA PHE A 406 3.41 9.55 -23.82
C PHE A 406 3.11 10.07 -25.24
N ILE A 407 2.37 9.29 -26.03
CA ILE A 407 1.98 9.65 -27.40
C ILE A 407 1.10 10.90 -27.40
N MET A 408 0.06 10.92 -26.55
CA MET A 408 -0.85 12.07 -26.40
C MET A 408 -0.13 13.31 -25.88
N GLY A 409 0.97 13.14 -25.14
CA GLY A 409 1.88 14.19 -24.71
C GLY A 409 2.68 14.85 -25.84
N GLY A 410 2.83 14.17 -26.98
CA GLY A 410 3.63 14.61 -28.12
C GLY A 410 4.83 13.71 -28.43
N GLY A 411 5.05 12.64 -27.66
CA GLY A 411 6.14 11.70 -27.87
C GLY A 411 5.91 10.79 -29.08
N ASN A 412 6.98 10.47 -29.80
CA ASN A 412 6.92 9.53 -30.92
C ASN A 412 7.33 8.12 -30.47
N LEU A 413 6.55 7.12 -30.85
CA LEU A 413 6.79 5.73 -30.49
C LEU A 413 6.97 4.88 -31.75
N PHE A 414 8.08 4.17 -31.85
CA PHE A 414 8.19 2.98 -32.69
C PHE A 414 8.10 1.75 -31.79
N ILE A 415 7.23 0.79 -32.12
CA ILE A 415 7.09 -0.46 -31.38
C ILE A 415 7.08 -1.66 -32.34
N ASN A 416 7.82 -2.72 -31.99
CA ASN A 416 7.90 -3.97 -32.76
C ASN A 416 7.33 -5.16 -31.97
N PRO A 417 6.00 -5.26 -31.79
CA PRO A 417 5.35 -6.38 -31.10
C PRO A 417 5.30 -7.59 -32.04
N ILE A 418 5.91 -8.70 -31.65
CA ILE A 418 6.07 -9.88 -32.53
C ILE A 418 4.94 -10.89 -32.33
N ASP A 419 4.58 -11.14 -31.08
CA ASP A 419 3.64 -12.18 -30.70
C ASP A 419 2.51 -11.61 -29.83
N PHE A 420 1.41 -11.26 -30.47
CA PHE A 420 0.22 -10.72 -29.81
C PHE A 420 -1.04 -11.39 -30.37
N GLU A 421 -2.07 -11.55 -29.54
CA GLU A 421 -3.20 -12.43 -29.86
C GLU A 421 -4.42 -11.71 -30.47
N ASP A 422 -4.65 -10.44 -30.15
CA ASP A 422 -5.87 -9.71 -30.53
C ASP A 422 -5.63 -8.24 -30.93
N THR A 423 -6.71 -7.48 -31.10
CA THR A 423 -6.73 -6.09 -31.56
C THR A 423 -6.88 -5.08 -30.41
N THR A 424 -6.64 -5.48 -29.16
CA THR A 424 -7.04 -4.69 -27.98
C THR A 424 -6.10 -3.53 -27.63
N PHE A 425 -5.04 -3.30 -28.42
CA PHE A 425 -4.11 -2.20 -28.19
C PHE A 425 -4.83 -0.83 -28.20
N THR A 426 -4.84 -0.13 -27.07
CA THR A 426 -5.34 1.25 -27.00
C THR A 426 -4.36 2.25 -27.60
N TRP A 427 -3.06 1.96 -27.55
CA TRP A 427 -2.02 2.80 -28.13
C TRP A 427 -1.91 2.69 -29.66
N PHE A 428 -2.48 1.63 -30.27
CA PHE A 428 -2.65 1.51 -31.73
C PHE A 428 -3.90 0.66 -32.05
N PRO A 429 -5.10 1.25 -32.11
CA PRO A 429 -6.34 0.54 -32.43
C PRO A 429 -6.29 -0.16 -33.79
N LEU A 430 -6.68 -1.43 -33.80
CA LEU A 430 -6.71 -2.30 -34.97
C LEU A 430 -8.15 -2.73 -35.28
N ASP A 431 -8.56 -2.63 -36.55
CA ASP A 431 -9.85 -3.14 -37.01
C ASP A 431 -9.79 -4.67 -37.21
N SER A 432 -8.73 -5.16 -37.85
CA SER A 432 -8.60 -6.60 -38.14
C SER A 432 -7.16 -7.10 -38.20
N LEU A 433 -7.01 -8.42 -38.05
CA LEU A 433 -5.76 -9.16 -38.09
C LEU A 433 -5.82 -10.34 -39.04
N ILE A 434 -4.68 -10.67 -39.65
CA ILE A 434 -4.49 -11.88 -40.44
C ILE A 434 -3.17 -12.56 -40.10
N THR A 435 -3.20 -13.86 -39.83
CA THR A 435 -1.97 -14.64 -39.67
C THR A 435 -1.33 -14.89 -41.03
N LEU A 436 -0.13 -14.34 -41.25
CA LEU A 436 0.57 -14.44 -42.54
C LEU A 436 1.14 -15.84 -42.77
N ASN A 437 1.57 -16.52 -41.71
CA ASN A 437 2.23 -17.81 -41.77
C ASN A 437 1.61 -18.81 -40.77
N PRO A 438 0.43 -19.40 -41.06
CA PRO A 438 -0.26 -20.33 -40.15
C PRO A 438 0.61 -21.51 -39.67
N ASN A 439 1.59 -21.93 -40.47
CA ASN A 439 2.55 -22.99 -40.13
C ASN A 439 3.72 -22.50 -39.23
N GLY A 440 3.72 -21.24 -38.80
CA GLY A 440 4.77 -20.59 -38.02
C GLY A 440 6.07 -20.35 -38.79
N ARG A 441 6.02 -20.33 -40.13
CA ARG A 441 7.21 -20.20 -41.00
C ARG A 441 6.98 -19.21 -42.13
N LEU A 442 7.68 -18.08 -42.08
CA LEU A 442 7.75 -17.12 -43.19
C LEU A 442 9.14 -17.21 -43.83
N HIS A 443 9.18 -17.70 -45.07
CA HIS A 443 10.42 -18.09 -45.75
C HIS A 443 11.23 -16.88 -46.26
N THR A 444 12.53 -17.10 -46.43
CA THR A 444 13.45 -16.10 -46.96
C THR A 444 13.09 -15.67 -48.38
N GLY A 445 13.39 -14.41 -48.71
CA GLY A 445 13.16 -13.83 -50.03
C GLY A 445 11.76 -13.26 -50.24
N ARG A 446 10.88 -13.30 -49.24
CA ARG A 446 9.60 -12.57 -49.27
C ARG A 446 9.86 -11.08 -49.22
N ILE A 447 9.29 -10.35 -50.17
CA ILE A 447 9.43 -8.89 -50.29
C ILE A 447 8.35 -8.23 -49.44
N ILE A 448 8.75 -7.17 -48.78
CA ILE A 448 7.91 -6.29 -47.99
C ILE A 448 8.02 -4.91 -48.65
N GLU A 449 6.93 -4.49 -49.27
CA GLU A 449 6.92 -3.32 -50.15
C GLU A 449 6.56 -2.07 -49.35
N SER A 450 7.31 -0.99 -49.58
CA SER A 450 6.95 0.33 -49.06
C SER A 450 6.20 1.10 -50.14
N PRO A 451 4.98 1.58 -49.87
CA PRO A 451 4.27 2.46 -50.80
C PRO A 451 4.89 3.85 -50.88
N ILE A 452 5.81 4.21 -49.97
CA ILE A 452 6.47 5.51 -49.92
C ILE A 452 7.59 5.59 -50.97
N ASP A 453 8.55 4.67 -50.92
CA ASP A 453 9.63 4.56 -51.90
C ASP A 453 10.11 3.10 -52.00
N THR A 454 10.20 2.60 -53.23
CA THR A 454 10.78 1.28 -53.54
C THR A 454 12.20 1.07 -53.01
N ALA A 455 12.97 2.14 -52.77
CA ALA A 455 14.31 2.07 -52.16
C ALA A 455 14.28 1.69 -50.67
N LEU A 456 13.11 1.80 -50.03
CA LEU A 456 12.82 1.38 -48.66
C LEU A 456 12.33 -0.07 -48.57
N ASN A 457 12.05 -0.73 -49.71
CA ASN A 457 11.58 -2.12 -49.73
C ASN A 457 12.50 -3.04 -48.91
N LEU A 458 11.90 -3.82 -48.02
CA LEU A 458 12.59 -4.81 -47.21
C LEU A 458 12.39 -6.20 -47.82
N SER A 459 13.19 -7.16 -47.36
CA SER A 459 12.89 -8.57 -47.61
C SER A 459 13.32 -9.44 -46.46
N VAL A 460 12.63 -10.57 -46.30
CA VAL A 460 12.94 -11.56 -45.28
C VAL A 460 14.30 -12.19 -45.60
N SER A 461 15.33 -11.77 -44.87
CA SER A 461 16.72 -12.23 -45.08
C SER A 461 16.98 -13.59 -44.44
N HIS A 462 16.26 -13.93 -43.37
CA HIS A 462 16.34 -15.22 -42.67
C HIS A 462 14.95 -15.74 -42.33
N LEU A 463 14.80 -17.07 -42.24
CA LEU A 463 13.54 -17.70 -41.83
C LEU A 463 13.00 -17.06 -40.54
N ILE A 464 11.78 -16.57 -40.61
CA ILE A 464 11.01 -16.18 -39.42
C ILE A 464 10.21 -17.41 -39.00
N ALA A 465 10.49 -17.90 -37.79
CA ALA A 465 10.04 -19.18 -37.24
C ALA A 465 9.05 -18.99 -36.08
N VAL A 466 8.31 -17.88 -36.11
CA VAL A 466 7.21 -17.54 -35.19
C VAL A 466 6.01 -17.14 -36.02
N LYS A 467 4.80 -17.26 -35.44
CA LYS A 467 3.59 -16.78 -36.12
C LYS A 467 3.64 -15.26 -36.13
N VAL A 468 3.48 -14.68 -37.32
CA VAL A 468 3.46 -13.23 -37.51
C VAL A 468 2.16 -12.82 -38.17
N LYS A 469 1.74 -11.60 -37.88
CA LYS A 469 0.45 -11.07 -38.30
C LYS A 469 0.63 -9.89 -39.25
N GLY A 470 -0.27 -9.79 -40.21
CA GLY A 470 -0.61 -8.53 -40.85
C GLY A 470 -1.86 -7.97 -40.17
N PHE A 471 -2.12 -6.69 -40.37
CA PHE A 471 -3.21 -5.99 -39.72
C PHE A 471 -3.83 -4.94 -40.64
N TRP A 472 -4.97 -4.39 -40.21
CA TRP A 472 -5.52 -3.16 -40.75
C TRP A 472 -5.86 -2.23 -39.57
N PRO A 473 -5.34 -1.00 -39.54
CA PRO A 473 -5.66 -0.02 -38.49
C PRO A 473 -7.15 0.30 -38.47
N ASP A 474 -7.70 0.61 -37.28
CA ASP A 474 -9.00 1.26 -37.19
C ASP A 474 -8.83 2.75 -37.53
N GLU A 475 -8.99 3.10 -38.80
CA GLU A 475 -8.84 4.47 -39.29
C GLU A 475 -9.79 5.48 -38.61
N SER A 476 -10.87 5.02 -37.96
CA SER A 476 -11.82 5.91 -37.30
C SER A 476 -11.32 6.48 -35.97
N GLU A 477 -10.31 5.83 -35.37
CA GLU A 477 -9.72 6.23 -34.09
C GLU A 477 -8.56 7.23 -34.26
N PHE A 478 -8.02 7.38 -35.47
CA PHE A 478 -6.89 8.26 -35.76
C PHE A 478 -7.32 9.53 -36.51
N GLU A 479 -6.55 10.61 -36.35
CA GLU A 479 -6.66 11.76 -37.25
C GLU A 479 -6.09 11.45 -38.63
N SER A 480 -4.96 10.73 -38.63
CA SER A 480 -4.29 10.28 -39.85
C SER A 480 -3.61 8.95 -39.60
N VAL A 481 -3.72 8.07 -40.59
CA VAL A 481 -3.01 6.80 -40.66
C VAL A 481 -2.29 6.75 -42.01
N THR A 482 -1.03 6.31 -42.02
CA THR A 482 -0.27 6.09 -43.24
C THR A 482 0.37 4.71 -43.21
N GLU A 483 0.16 3.93 -44.25
CA GLU A 483 0.82 2.64 -44.42
C GLU A 483 2.30 2.86 -44.78
N LEU A 484 3.20 2.19 -44.05
CA LEU A 484 4.64 2.23 -44.33
C LEU A 484 5.13 0.98 -45.06
N TYR A 485 4.53 -0.17 -44.76
CA TYR A 485 4.86 -1.44 -45.39
C TYR A 485 3.68 -2.41 -45.46
N HIS A 486 3.60 -3.15 -46.56
CA HIS A 486 2.73 -4.32 -46.72
C HIS A 486 3.48 -5.51 -47.32
N MET A 487 2.88 -6.70 -47.20
CA MET A 487 3.37 -7.89 -47.89
C MET A 487 3.18 -7.77 -49.41
N ALA A 488 4.19 -8.12 -50.20
CA ALA A 488 4.04 -8.25 -51.64
C ALA A 488 2.99 -9.32 -52.04
N ASP A 489 2.65 -9.37 -53.32
CA ASP A 489 1.68 -10.32 -53.86
C ASP A 489 1.97 -11.77 -53.42
N PRO A 490 0.96 -12.50 -52.90
CA PRO A 490 1.16 -13.84 -52.37
C PRO A 490 1.60 -14.81 -53.47
N GLN A 491 2.61 -15.62 -53.16
CA GLN A 491 3.04 -16.73 -54.01
C GLN A 491 2.22 -17.99 -53.71
N SER A 492 2.34 -19.03 -54.56
CA SER A 492 1.55 -20.26 -54.43
C SER A 492 1.71 -21.02 -53.10
N SER A 493 2.74 -20.70 -52.31
CA SER A 493 3.00 -21.29 -50.99
C SER A 493 2.65 -20.36 -49.82
N ASP A 494 2.15 -19.16 -50.09
CA ASP A 494 1.81 -18.16 -49.07
C ASP A 494 0.35 -18.32 -48.64
N ALA A 495 0.07 -18.00 -47.37
CA ALA A 495 -1.22 -18.26 -46.75
C ALA A 495 -2.09 -17.00 -46.61
N TRP A 496 -1.56 -15.82 -46.93
CA TRP A 496 -2.32 -14.57 -46.93
C TRP A 496 -2.93 -14.29 -48.30
N THR A 497 -3.94 -13.43 -48.31
CA THR A 497 -4.60 -12.92 -49.52
C THR A 497 -4.46 -11.40 -49.57
N GLY A 498 -4.33 -10.84 -50.79
CA GLY A 498 -4.04 -9.42 -50.97
C GLY A 498 -2.65 -9.03 -50.45
N ASN A 499 -2.51 -7.80 -49.99
CA ASN A 499 -1.26 -7.24 -49.46
C ASN A 499 -1.49 -6.75 -48.03
N PRO A 500 -1.52 -7.64 -47.03
CA PRO A 500 -1.73 -7.22 -45.65
C PRO A 500 -0.67 -6.22 -45.20
N THR A 501 -1.11 -5.17 -44.50
CA THR A 501 -0.22 -4.20 -43.88
C THR A 501 0.57 -4.86 -42.75
N ILE A 502 1.86 -4.55 -42.65
CA ILE A 502 2.74 -5.04 -41.59
C ILE A 502 3.45 -3.91 -40.86
N CYS A 503 3.37 -2.68 -41.39
CA CYS A 503 3.84 -1.48 -40.72
C CYS A 503 2.96 -0.29 -41.06
N SER A 504 2.56 0.48 -40.06
CA SER A 504 1.79 1.70 -40.25
C SER A 504 2.14 2.73 -39.19
N ILE A 505 1.95 3.99 -39.56
CA ILE A 505 2.05 5.13 -38.67
C ILE A 505 0.65 5.69 -38.41
N GLY A 506 0.34 5.95 -37.14
CA GLY A 506 -0.89 6.56 -36.68
C GLY A 506 -0.61 7.85 -35.91
N GLN A 507 -1.51 8.82 -36.03
CA GLN A 507 -1.47 10.06 -35.26
C GLN A 507 -2.88 10.42 -34.79
N TYR A 508 -3.02 10.78 -33.52
CA TYR A 508 -4.29 11.13 -32.90
C TYR A 508 -4.51 12.64 -32.91
N ARG A 509 -5.79 13.03 -32.80
CA ARG A 509 -6.18 14.40 -32.50
C ARG A 509 -6.37 14.57 -30.99
N VAL A 510 -5.52 15.36 -30.35
CA VAL A 510 -5.64 15.68 -28.91
C VAL A 510 -6.66 16.81 -28.68
N SER A 511 -6.68 17.79 -29.58
CA SER A 511 -7.66 18.89 -29.58
C SER A 511 -7.86 19.42 -31.00
N PRO A 512 -8.85 20.29 -31.27
CA PRO A 512 -9.08 20.83 -32.62
C PRO A 512 -7.87 21.51 -33.27
N THR A 513 -6.85 21.89 -32.49
CA THR A 513 -5.64 22.57 -32.97
C THR A 513 -4.34 21.85 -32.59
N LYS A 514 -4.41 20.66 -31.99
CA LYS A 514 -3.22 19.92 -31.52
C LYS A 514 -3.32 18.44 -31.85
N LEU A 515 -2.31 17.94 -32.55
CA LEU A 515 -2.11 16.51 -32.79
C LEU A 515 -1.25 15.89 -31.68
N SER A 516 -1.36 14.58 -31.50
CA SER A 516 -0.45 13.81 -30.66
C SER A 516 0.91 13.66 -31.35
N GLY A 517 1.86 13.05 -30.66
CA GLY A 517 3.01 12.43 -31.34
C GLY A 517 2.55 11.28 -32.24
N LYS A 518 3.48 10.72 -33.00
CA LYS A 518 3.22 9.65 -33.97
C LYS A 518 3.59 8.30 -33.37
N ILE A 519 2.76 7.30 -33.63
CA ILE A 519 3.04 5.92 -33.28
C ILE A 519 3.23 5.07 -34.53
N VAL A 520 4.27 4.26 -34.55
CA VAL A 520 4.59 3.31 -35.61
C VAL A 520 4.57 1.91 -35.01
N ILE A 521 3.75 1.03 -35.57
CA ILE A 521 3.75 -0.40 -35.24
C ILE A 521 4.35 -1.19 -36.40
N MET A 522 5.28 -2.10 -36.11
CA MET A 522 5.85 -3.07 -37.05
C MET A 522 5.60 -4.47 -36.52
N THR A 523 4.89 -5.34 -37.25
CA THR A 523 4.49 -6.68 -36.75
C THR A 523 5.39 -7.81 -37.20
N LEU A 524 6.31 -7.55 -38.13
CA LEU A 524 7.36 -8.51 -38.47
C LEU A 524 8.60 -8.23 -37.60
N PRO A 525 9.27 -9.28 -37.08
CA PRO A 525 10.47 -9.11 -36.29
C PRO A 525 11.59 -8.50 -37.12
N LEU A 526 12.23 -7.46 -36.59
CA LEU A 526 13.45 -6.90 -37.15
C LEU A 526 14.69 -7.74 -36.78
N HIS A 527 14.70 -8.32 -35.58
CA HIS A 527 15.78 -9.15 -35.03
C HIS A 527 15.19 -10.35 -34.25
N ASP A 528 15.95 -11.46 -34.10
CA ASP A 528 15.51 -12.66 -33.35
C ASP A 528 16.39 -13.05 -32.16
N GLY A 529 17.18 -12.11 -31.65
CA GLY A 529 18.20 -12.37 -30.62
C GLY A 529 19.46 -13.07 -31.16
N TYR A 530 19.49 -13.49 -32.43
CA TYR A 530 20.68 -14.08 -33.07
C TYR A 530 21.13 -13.30 -34.30
N ARG A 531 20.19 -12.77 -35.09
CA ARG A 531 20.46 -12.08 -36.35
C ARG A 531 19.28 -11.24 -36.84
N PRO A 532 19.56 -10.23 -37.67
CA PRO A 532 18.52 -9.47 -38.35
C PRO A 532 17.67 -10.32 -39.31
N LYS A 533 16.38 -10.01 -39.37
CA LYS A 533 15.37 -10.71 -40.17
C LYS A 533 14.95 -9.99 -41.44
N LEU A 534 15.05 -8.66 -41.47
CA LEU A 534 14.54 -7.82 -42.56
C LEU A 534 15.65 -6.96 -43.19
N ASN A 535 16.71 -7.59 -43.69
CA ASN A 535 17.87 -6.91 -44.30
C ASN A 535 18.07 -7.27 -45.78
N GLY A 536 17.00 -7.12 -46.56
CA GLY A 536 16.91 -7.48 -47.98
C GLY A 536 17.52 -6.51 -48.98
N ASN A 537 16.76 -6.20 -50.05
CA ASN A 537 17.11 -5.19 -51.06
C ASN A 537 17.19 -3.76 -50.50
N GLY A 538 16.74 -3.56 -49.25
CA GLY A 538 16.97 -2.39 -48.40
C GLY A 538 17.41 -2.85 -47.01
N SER A 539 18.15 -2.00 -46.30
CA SER A 539 18.49 -2.21 -44.90
C SER A 539 17.40 -1.59 -44.02
N SER A 540 17.01 -2.29 -42.96
CA SER A 540 16.07 -1.80 -41.94
C SER A 540 16.49 -0.47 -41.31
N ILE A 541 17.77 -0.11 -41.36
CA ILE A 541 18.24 1.22 -40.95
C ILE A 541 17.56 2.36 -41.75
N LYS A 542 17.21 2.12 -43.02
CA LYS A 542 16.55 3.14 -43.86
C LYS A 542 15.13 3.44 -43.39
N LEU A 543 14.45 2.47 -42.78
CA LEU A 543 13.16 2.70 -42.14
C LEU A 543 13.32 3.70 -41.01
N PHE A 544 14.25 3.44 -40.08
CA PHE A 544 14.49 4.36 -38.97
C PHE A 544 14.99 5.73 -39.44
N GLN A 545 15.82 5.76 -40.48
CA GLN A 545 16.23 7.01 -41.11
C GLN A 545 15.01 7.81 -41.60
N TYR A 546 14.10 7.18 -42.36
CA TYR A 546 12.86 7.81 -42.80
C TYR A 546 12.01 8.28 -41.61
N LEU A 547 11.88 7.46 -40.57
CA LEU A 547 11.12 7.85 -39.38
C LEU A 547 11.70 9.09 -38.71
N PHE A 548 13.01 9.15 -38.47
CA PHE A 548 13.62 10.29 -37.79
C PHE A 548 13.76 11.54 -38.66
N GLU A 549 14.04 11.37 -39.96
CA GLU A 549 14.31 12.50 -40.86
C GLU A 549 13.06 13.09 -41.51
N GLU A 550 11.96 12.33 -41.62
CA GLU A 550 10.74 12.75 -42.34
C GLU A 550 9.49 12.71 -41.45
N GLU A 551 9.30 11.65 -40.65
CA GLU A 551 8.05 11.48 -39.90
C GLU A 551 8.08 12.12 -38.51
N PHE A 552 9.18 11.98 -37.76
CA PHE A 552 9.31 12.39 -36.37
C PHE A 552 9.85 13.83 -36.21
N ILE A 553 9.85 14.62 -37.29
CA ILE A 553 10.16 16.04 -37.26
C ILE A 553 9.07 16.80 -36.47
N GLU A 554 9.49 17.81 -35.69
CA GLU A 554 8.61 18.70 -34.90
C GLU A 554 7.57 19.48 -35.71
#